data_AF-A0A853F1Q1-F1
#
_entry.id   AF-A0A853F1Q1-F1
#
_cell.length_a   1.000
_cell.length_b   1.000
_cell.length_c   1.000
_cell.angle_alpha   90.00
_cell.angle_beta   90.00
_cell.angle_gamma   90.00
#
_symmetry.space_group_name_H-M   'P 1'
#
loop_
_entity.id
_entity.type
_entity.pdbx_description
1 polymer ?
#
loop_
_entity_poly.entity_id
_entity_poly.type
_entity_poly.pdbx_seq_one_letter_code
_entity_poly.pdbx_strand_id
1 'polypeptide(L)'
;MTQRSQIVIIFSLERQGKVNDRLNSDEIDRLIVLSEDNKQLLEDVIDKLHLSARAYHRILKVARTIADLDQAQNIEQQHLIEAIGYRRFDG
;
A
#
# COMPACT_ATOMS: atom_id res chain seq x y z
N MET A 1 -18.67 7.64 -10.85
CA MET A 1 -17.28 7.26 -10.52
C MET A 1 -16.47 8.54 -10.39
N THR A 2 -15.84 8.77 -9.24
CA THR A 2 -15.16 10.03 -8.89
C THR A 2 -13.83 10.16 -9.64
N GLN A 3 -13.39 11.39 -9.95
CA GLN A 3 -12.10 11.67 -10.64
C GLN A 3 -10.91 10.92 -10.02
N ARG A 4 -10.87 10.82 -8.68
CA ARG A 4 -9.82 10.11 -7.92
C ARG A 4 -9.73 8.62 -8.24
N SER A 5 -10.87 7.94 -8.43
CA SER A 5 -10.90 6.50 -8.72
C SER A 5 -10.35 6.19 -10.11
N GLN A 6 -10.52 7.09 -11.09
CA GLN A 6 -9.97 6.92 -12.43
C GLN A 6 -8.44 6.99 -12.41
N ILE A 7 -7.87 7.91 -11.62
CA ILE A 7 -6.41 8.08 -11.48
C ILE A 7 -5.77 6.77 -10.99
N VAL A 8 -6.29 6.18 -9.91
CA VAL A 8 -5.77 4.91 -9.38
C VAL A 8 -5.83 3.79 -10.41
N ILE A 9 -6.94 3.68 -11.13
CA ILE A 9 -7.12 2.63 -12.15
C ILE A 9 -6.08 2.81 -13.26
N ILE A 10 -5.92 4.02 -13.79
CA ILE A 10 -4.96 4.30 -14.87
C ILE A 10 -3.53 3.96 -14.42
N PHE A 11 -3.09 4.50 -13.28
CA PHE A 11 -1.72 4.27 -12.78
C PHE A 11 -1.44 2.80 -12.49
N SER A 12 -2.37 2.09 -11.86
CA SER A 12 -2.19 0.67 -11.55
C SER A 12 -2.22 -0.20 -12.82
N LEU A 13 -3.05 0.13 -13.82
CA LEU A 13 -3.04 -0.56 -15.11
C LEU A 13 -1.75 -0.32 -15.90
N GLU A 14 -1.23 0.91 -15.94
CA GLU A 14 0.04 1.22 -16.60
C GLU A 14 1.22 0.51 -15.94
N ARG A 15 1.23 0.42 -14.60
CA ARG A 15 2.31 -0.22 -13.84
C ARG A 15 2.33 -1.74 -13.93
N GLN A 16 1.17 -2.37 -13.74
CA GLN A 16 1.10 -3.82 -13.51
C GLN A 16 -0.08 -4.51 -14.21
N GLY A 17 -0.82 -3.80 -15.08
CA GLY A 17 -1.92 -4.36 -15.86
C GLY A 17 -3.18 -4.70 -15.05
N LYS A 18 -3.25 -4.35 -13.76
CA LYS A 18 -4.42 -4.58 -12.91
C LYS A 18 -4.46 -3.64 -11.70
N VAL A 19 -5.67 -3.48 -11.16
CA VAL A 19 -5.90 -2.70 -9.93
C VAL A 19 -5.18 -3.29 -8.72
N ASN A 20 -4.71 -2.43 -7.81
CA ASN A 20 -3.92 -2.79 -6.63
C ASN A 20 -4.60 -3.84 -5.73
N ASP A 21 -5.92 -3.77 -5.61
CA ASP A 21 -6.70 -4.72 -4.82
C ASP A 21 -6.57 -6.17 -5.32
N ARG A 22 -6.34 -6.36 -6.63
CA ARG A 22 -6.20 -7.67 -7.27
C ARG A 22 -4.80 -8.26 -7.21
N LEU A 23 -3.83 -7.59 -6.59
CA LEU A 23 -2.49 -8.14 -6.41
C LEU A 23 -2.52 -9.33 -5.44
N ASN A 24 -1.80 -10.40 -5.75
CA ASN A 24 -1.53 -11.48 -4.80
C ASN A 24 -0.27 -11.18 -3.96
N SER A 25 0.02 -12.01 -2.95
CA SER A 25 1.17 -11.84 -2.07
C SER A 25 2.50 -11.77 -2.83
N ASP A 26 2.75 -12.72 -3.74
CA ASP A 26 4.00 -12.76 -4.52
C ASP A 26 4.17 -11.52 -5.41
N GLU A 27 3.07 -10.96 -5.91
CA GLU A 27 3.11 -9.71 -6.69
C GLU A 27 3.36 -8.49 -5.83
N ILE A 28 2.80 -8.45 -4.62
CA ILE A 28 3.09 -7.40 -3.65
C ILE A 28 4.58 -7.38 -3.33
N ASP A 29 5.15 -8.54 -2.99
CA ASP A 29 6.55 -8.65 -2.61
C ASP A 29 7.51 -8.28 -3.74
N ARG A 30 7.12 -8.52 -5.00
CA ARG A 30 7.92 -8.14 -6.18
C ARG A 30 7.77 -6.68 -6.60
N LEU A 31 6.55 -6.13 -6.53
CA LEU A 31 6.25 -4.80 -7.09
C LEU A 31 6.45 -3.68 -6.06
N ILE A 32 6.30 -3.99 -4.77
CA ILE A 32 6.41 -3.01 -3.70
C ILE A 32 7.78 -3.12 -3.07
N VAL A 33 8.68 -2.26 -3.56
CA VAL A 33 10.00 -2.08 -2.97
C VAL A 33 9.95 -0.87 -2.04
N LEU A 34 10.22 -1.12 -0.76
CA LEU A 34 10.31 -0.08 0.27
C LEU A 34 11.77 0.29 0.54
N SER A 35 12.02 1.53 0.92
CA SER A 35 13.29 1.91 1.55
C SER A 35 13.47 1.16 2.87
N GLU A 36 14.72 1.03 3.33
CA GLU A 36 15.01 0.38 4.61
C GLU A 36 14.27 1.05 5.78
N ASP A 37 14.20 2.39 5.81
CA ASP A 37 13.45 3.12 6.84
C ASP A 37 11.94 2.76 6.85
N ASN A 38 11.36 2.58 5.67
CA ASN A 38 9.94 2.22 5.53
C ASN A 38 9.68 0.76 5.89
N LYS A 39 10.65 -0.14 5.64
CA LYS A 39 10.59 -1.53 6.13
C LYS A 39 10.62 -1.57 7.64
N GLN A 40 11.59 -0.88 8.26
CA GLN A 40 11.72 -0.83 9.72
C GLN A 40 10.45 -0.27 10.38
N LEU A 41 9.88 0.80 9.83
CA LEU A 41 8.61 1.34 10.31
C LEU A 41 7.48 0.29 10.29
N LEU A 42 7.37 -0.48 9.22
CA LEU A 42 6.34 -1.52 9.12
C LEU A 42 6.60 -2.67 10.09
N GLU A 43 7.85 -3.12 10.23
CA GLU A 43 8.24 -4.16 11.19
C GLU A 43 7.86 -3.75 12.62
N ASP A 44 8.24 -2.54 13.04
CA ASP A 44 7.90 -2.00 14.37
C ASP A 44 6.38 -1.96 14.60
N VAL A 45 5.62 -1.61 13.56
CA VAL A 45 4.15 -1.54 13.62
C VAL A 45 3.53 -2.93 13.65
N ILE A 46 4.05 -3.89 12.89
CA ILE A 46 3.60 -5.28 12.87
C ILE A 46 3.81 -5.90 14.25
N ASP A 47 4.98 -5.71 14.83
CA ASP A 47 5.33 -6.24 16.15
C ASP A 47 4.45 -5.62 17.24
N LYS A 48 4.31 -4.29 17.23
CA LYS A 48 3.51 -3.55 18.22
C LYS A 48 2.01 -3.84 18.16
N LEU A 49 1.47 -4.10 16.97
CA LEU A 49 0.04 -4.34 16.75
C LEU A 49 -0.30 -5.82 16.54
N HIS A 50 0.67 -6.72 16.66
CA HIS A 50 0.56 -8.16 16.41
C HIS A 50 -0.16 -8.46 15.08
N LEU A 51 0.27 -7.81 14.00
CA LEU A 51 -0.38 -7.93 12.70
C LEU A 51 -0.08 -9.29 12.06
N SER A 52 -1.10 -9.90 11.48
CA SER A 52 -0.89 -11.07 10.61
C SER A 52 -0.26 -10.66 9.28
N ALA A 53 0.40 -11.60 8.60
CA ALA A 53 0.93 -11.40 7.24
C ALA A 53 -0.15 -10.87 6.26
N ARG A 54 -1.41 -11.30 6.45
CA ARG A 54 -2.54 -10.79 5.65
C ARG A 54 -2.83 -9.31 5.93
N ALA A 55 -2.75 -8.88 7.19
CA ALA A 55 -2.92 -7.47 7.55
C ALA A 55 -1.78 -6.61 6.99
N TYR A 56 -0.54 -7.13 7.03
CA TYR A 56 0.62 -6.50 6.39
C TYR A 56 0.40 -6.28 4.88
N HIS A 57 0.03 -7.31 4.12
CA HIS A 57 -0.24 -7.16 2.68
C HIS A 57 -1.40 -6.20 2.39
N ARG A 58 -2.41 -6.14 3.25
CA ARG A 58 -3.50 -5.17 3.11
C ARG A 58 -3.00 -3.74 3.28
N ILE A 59 -2.12 -3.48 4.26
CA ILE A 59 -1.50 -2.17 4.45
C ILE A 59 -0.71 -1.78 3.19
N LEU A 60 0.10 -2.68 2.64
CA LEU A 60 0.88 -2.41 1.43
C LEU A 60 -0.01 -2.05 0.22
N LYS A 61 -1.12 -2.76 0.00
CA LYS A 61 -2.07 -2.44 -1.07
C LYS A 61 -2.72 -1.06 -0.91
N VAL A 62 -3.08 -0.72 0.33
CA VAL A 62 -3.68 0.60 0.64
C VAL A 62 -2.63 1.69 0.44
N ALA A 63 -1.42 1.52 0.97
CA ALA A 63 -0.32 2.46 0.78
C ALA A 63 0.03 2.67 -0.70
N ARG A 64 0.05 1.61 -1.52
CA ARG A 64 0.23 1.69 -2.97
C ARG A 64 -0.88 2.51 -3.63
N THR A 65 -2.12 2.33 -3.19
CA THR A 65 -3.28 3.08 -3.71
C THR A 65 -3.20 4.56 -3.35
N ILE A 66 -2.75 4.89 -2.13
CA ILE A 66 -2.51 6.27 -1.72
C ILE A 66 -1.37 6.88 -2.55
N ALA A 67 -0.26 6.16 -2.72
CA ALA A 67 0.84 6.60 -3.58
C ALA A 67 0.38 6.83 -5.03
N ASP A 68 -0.49 5.99 -5.59
CA ASP A 68 -1.07 6.20 -6.93
C ASP A 68 -1.97 7.45 -6.98
N LEU A 69 -2.71 7.75 -5.91
CA LEU A 69 -3.52 8.98 -5.80
C LEU A 69 -2.65 10.24 -5.79
N ASP A 70 -1.48 10.14 -5.15
CA ASP A 70 -0.47 11.21 -5.10
C ASP A 70 0.45 11.21 -6.32
N GLN A 71 0.22 10.32 -7.29
CA GLN A 71 1.03 10.13 -8.49
C GLN A 71 2.51 9.84 -8.18
N ALA A 72 2.78 9.28 -7.00
CA ALA A 72 4.10 8.94 -6.52
C ALA A 72 4.58 7.61 -7.13
N GLN A 73 5.80 7.62 -7.68
CA GLN A 73 6.40 6.42 -8.24
C GLN A 73 6.60 5.35 -7.15
N ASN A 74 7.12 5.77 -5.99
CA ASN A 74 7.47 4.92 -4.85
C ASN A 74 6.49 5.13 -3.68
N ILE A 75 6.40 4.12 -2.80
CA ILE A 75 5.69 4.28 -1.54
C ILE A 75 6.61 5.02 -0.57
N GLU A 76 6.26 6.26 -0.26
CA GLU A 76 6.88 7.06 0.80
C GLU A 76 6.27 6.81 2.17
N GLN A 77 6.97 7.26 3.21
CA GLN A 77 6.60 7.04 4.61
C GLN A 77 5.19 7.58 4.93
N GLN A 78 4.81 8.72 4.36
CA GLN A 78 3.49 9.33 4.56
C GLN A 78 2.35 8.42 4.10
N HIS A 79 2.50 7.71 2.98
CA HIS A 79 1.48 6.80 2.46
C HIS A 79 1.32 5.58 3.37
N LEU A 80 2.41 5.10 3.99
CA LEU A 80 2.37 4.01 4.97
C LEU A 80 1.65 4.43 6.25
N ILE A 81 1.99 5.61 6.79
CA ILE A 81 1.36 6.15 8.00
C ILE A 81 -0.15 6.29 7.78
N GLU A 82 -0.56 6.85 6.63
CA GLU A 82 -1.97 6.98 6.29
C GLU A 82 -2.66 5.62 6.14
N ALA A 83 -2.05 4.66 5.45
CA ALA A 83 -2.58 3.30 5.30
C ALA A 83 -2.78 2.57 6.64
N ILE A 84 -1.81 2.71 7.56
CA ILE A 84 -1.88 2.19 8.93
C ILE A 84 -3.01 2.89 9.69
N GLY A 85 -3.17 4.20 9.49
CA GLY A 85 -4.25 5.01 10.05
C GLY A 85 -5.63 4.47 9.69
N TYR A 86 -5.90 4.21 8.41
CA TYR A 86 -7.18 3.65 7.95
C TYR A 86 -7.54 2.34 8.64
N ARG A 87 -6.56 1.47 8.92
CA ARG A 87 -6.82 0.21 9.64
C ARG A 87 -7.35 0.43 11.07
N ARG A 88 -6.97 1.52 11.74
CA ARG A 88 -7.47 1.84 13.09
C ARG A 88 -8.96 2.20 13.08
N PHE A 89 -9.50 2.61 11.94
CA PHE A 89 -10.91 2.96 11.77
C PHE A 89 -11.77 1.79 11.27
N ASP A 90 -11.16 0.77 10.65
CA ASP A 90 -11.82 -0.44 10.15
C ASP A 90 -11.97 -1.57 11.20
N GLY A 91 -11.61 -1.29 12.46
CA GLY A 91 -11.59 -2.26 13.58
C GLY A 91 -12.79 -2.16 14.51
#